data_AF-A0A167MZ47-F1
#
_entry.id   AF-A0A167MZ47-F1
#
_cell.length_a   1.000
_cell.length_b   1.000
_cell.length_c   1.000
_cell.angle_alpha   90.00
_cell.angle_beta   90.00
_cell.angle_gamma   90.00
#
_symmetry.space_group_name_H-M   'P 1'
#
loop_
_entity.id
_entity.type
_entity.pdbx_description
1 polymer ?
#
loop_
_entity_poly.entity_id
_entity_poly.type
_entity_poly.pdbx_seq_one_letter_code
_entity_poly.pdbx_strand_id
1 'polypeptide(L)'
;MPYLDFPEDGISVFYKTNFPMQGEVPMLDRSKPTVFLFPGTIFDVSVGLINQFNDPQLSDSYNLIACDHRSVGKTISPPCEVRDSWVDAAMFMKCLDRLQLPPVHIFAPCVLSIHAALRMALLWPDRILSLGLISIQREEEEDWVAEAWRDLVEMLTNAPDVETQEDAINEMLGHTFYEGLPLDQQDQWAQYVETQYPPARMARFLDFTLTVFQRTNLTPEEMAMIKQPVAIISGDSFVCPRADAENLHRQFVNAAGGAQLHIIPNGPEQLYFPRPFYPLVNSMYVTFLSGLPPPPAPPKVPSSMSSGLRGLARLMNDPRIAERDSSKGEDFSCLAPEKREERKTYFSHAAVKQKGAFDPVGPNGEMPRKFSERHMRDMFRRPSAALDSSWAAGVKVRTLLGMIK
;
A
#
# COMPACT_ATOMS: atom_id res chain seq x y z
N MET A 1 -18.97 14.61 4.97
CA MET A 1 -17.69 14.14 5.58
C MET A 1 -17.00 13.23 4.58
N PRO A 2 -15.67 13.19 4.52
CA PRO A 2 -14.93 12.52 3.44
C PRO A 2 -14.85 10.99 3.65
N TYR A 3 -16.01 10.35 3.78
CA TYR A 3 -16.15 8.91 3.97
C TYR A 3 -17.11 8.32 2.94
N LEU A 4 -16.80 7.10 2.49
CA LEU A 4 -17.66 6.28 1.63
C LEU A 4 -18.12 5.07 2.43
N ASP A 5 -19.41 5.05 2.78
CA ASP A 5 -19.98 3.98 3.60
C ASP A 5 -20.40 2.78 2.75
N PHE A 6 -19.88 1.61 3.07
CA PHE A 6 -20.24 0.34 2.44
C PHE A 6 -20.82 -0.59 3.51
N PRO A 7 -22.09 -0.39 3.91
CA PRO A 7 -22.71 -1.18 4.99
C PRO A 7 -22.72 -2.69 4.69
N GLU A 8 -22.78 -3.08 3.42
CA GLU A 8 -22.68 -4.46 2.95
C GLU A 8 -21.34 -5.12 3.25
N ASP A 9 -20.27 -4.33 3.42
CA ASP A 9 -18.94 -4.76 3.83
C ASP A 9 -18.60 -4.38 5.29
N GLY A 10 -19.48 -3.64 5.97
CA GLY A 10 -19.21 -3.13 7.32
C GLY A 10 -18.03 -2.15 7.41
N ILE A 11 -17.71 -1.44 6.32
CA ILE A 11 -16.58 -0.49 6.26
C ILE A 11 -17.03 0.93 5.92
N SER A 12 -16.25 1.91 6.37
CA SER A 12 -16.35 3.32 5.97
C SER A 12 -14.97 3.80 5.50
N VAL A 13 -14.82 3.97 4.18
CA VAL A 13 -13.52 4.26 3.55
C VAL A 13 -13.27 5.76 3.56
N PHE A 14 -12.17 6.19 4.17
CA PHE A 14 -11.74 7.58 4.11
C PHE A 14 -11.16 7.90 2.73
N TYR A 15 -11.49 9.07 2.20
CA TYR A 15 -10.93 9.53 0.94
C TYR A 15 -10.49 11.00 1.00
N LYS A 16 -9.62 11.39 0.08
CA LYS A 16 -9.11 12.76 -0.03
C LYS A 16 -9.11 13.19 -1.49
N THR A 17 -9.32 14.47 -1.74
CA THR A 17 -9.32 15.09 -3.07
C THR A 17 -8.49 16.37 -3.07
N ASN A 18 -8.01 16.83 -4.24
CA ASN A 18 -7.42 18.16 -4.42
C ASN A 18 -8.46 19.27 -4.65
N PHE A 19 -9.75 18.98 -4.50
CA PHE A 19 -10.82 19.96 -4.70
C PHE A 19 -10.86 21.01 -3.58
N PRO A 20 -11.36 22.23 -3.84
CA PRO A 20 -11.43 23.31 -2.85
C PRO A 20 -12.20 22.93 -1.58
N MET A 21 -13.23 22.07 -1.71
CA MET A 21 -14.00 21.56 -0.58
C MET A 21 -13.92 20.03 -0.52
N GLN A 22 -13.47 19.51 0.64
CA GLN A 22 -13.37 18.07 0.85
C GLN A 22 -14.76 17.43 0.85
N GLY A 23 -14.89 16.33 0.12
CA GLY A 23 -16.12 15.54 0.08
C GLY A 23 -17.06 15.85 -1.09
N GLU A 24 -16.79 16.91 -1.87
CA GLU A 24 -17.66 17.33 -2.96
C GLU A 24 -17.17 16.83 -4.32
N VAL A 25 -17.39 15.55 -4.62
CA VAL A 25 -17.16 14.97 -5.96
C VAL A 25 -17.91 15.69 -7.09
N PRO A 26 -19.08 16.34 -6.87
CA PRO A 26 -19.70 17.17 -7.90
C PRO A 26 -18.80 18.31 -8.44
N MET A 27 -17.72 18.66 -7.73
CA MET A 27 -16.72 19.64 -8.17
C MET A 27 -15.63 19.06 -9.09
N LEU A 28 -15.72 17.78 -9.49
CA LEU A 28 -14.79 17.18 -10.45
C LEU A 28 -14.74 18.00 -11.74
N ASP A 29 -13.56 18.52 -12.08
CA ASP A 29 -13.35 19.22 -13.35
C ASP A 29 -13.31 18.21 -14.49
N ARG A 30 -14.42 18.11 -15.23
CA ARG A 30 -14.56 17.15 -16.34
C ARG A 30 -13.61 17.42 -17.51
N SER A 31 -12.94 18.57 -17.57
CA SER A 31 -11.93 18.85 -18.58
C SER A 31 -10.56 18.24 -18.24
N LYS A 32 -10.33 17.86 -16.98
CA LYS A 32 -9.07 17.28 -16.50
C LYS A 32 -9.15 15.76 -16.40
N PRO A 33 -8.08 15.03 -16.77
CA PRO A 33 -8.00 13.60 -16.49
C PRO A 33 -8.01 13.35 -14.98
N THR A 34 -8.46 12.15 -14.58
CA THR A 34 -8.53 11.74 -13.18
C THR A 34 -7.40 10.79 -12.84
N VAL A 35 -6.66 11.11 -11.78
CA VAL A 35 -5.65 10.23 -11.19
C VAL A 35 -6.16 9.71 -9.85
N PHE A 36 -6.22 8.38 -9.74
CA PHE A 36 -6.53 7.70 -8.49
C PHE A 36 -5.22 7.29 -7.81
N LEU A 37 -4.92 7.96 -6.70
CA LEU A 37 -3.72 7.77 -5.90
C LEU A 37 -3.98 6.73 -4.82
N PHE A 38 -3.16 5.69 -4.77
CA PHE A 38 -3.18 4.73 -3.66
C PHE A 38 -2.13 5.11 -2.62
N PRO A 39 -2.39 4.90 -1.33
CA PRO A 39 -1.39 5.11 -0.29
C PRO A 39 -0.30 4.01 -0.38
N GLY A 40 0.92 4.27 0.07
CA GLY A 40 1.95 3.21 0.11
C GLY A 40 1.88 2.37 1.37
N THR A 41 2.94 1.57 1.60
CA THR A 41 3.10 0.74 2.81
C THR A 41 3.04 1.64 4.05
N ILE A 42 2.29 1.24 5.08
CA ILE A 42 2.18 1.89 6.40
C ILE A 42 1.46 3.27 6.37
N PHE A 43 1.68 4.11 5.38
CA PHE A 43 1.09 5.44 5.27
C PHE A 43 -0.38 5.47 4.88
N ASP A 44 -1.08 6.51 5.32
CA ASP A 44 -2.40 6.89 4.85
C ASP A 44 -2.34 7.91 3.71
N VAL A 45 -3.49 8.21 3.12
CA VAL A 45 -3.58 9.21 2.04
C VAL A 45 -3.36 10.65 2.53
N SER A 46 -3.49 10.91 3.84
CA SER A 46 -3.34 12.25 4.39
C SER A 46 -1.87 12.65 4.50
N VAL A 47 -1.04 11.72 4.98
CA VAL A 47 0.39 11.90 5.24
C VAL A 47 1.21 11.40 4.06
N GLY A 48 1.01 10.15 3.62
CA GLY A 48 1.85 9.53 2.60
C GLY A 48 1.79 10.22 1.23
N LEU A 49 0.61 10.72 0.87
CA LEU A 49 0.37 11.34 -0.44
C LEU A 49 0.40 12.87 -0.41
N ILE A 50 0.84 13.49 0.70
CA ILE A 50 0.84 14.95 0.84
C ILE A 50 1.62 15.64 -0.28
N ASN A 51 2.72 15.03 -0.71
CA ASN A 51 3.57 15.58 -1.76
C ASN A 51 2.88 15.55 -3.12
N GLN A 52 2.14 14.49 -3.44
CA GLN A 52 1.40 14.37 -4.70
C GLN A 52 0.25 15.38 -4.75
N PHE A 53 -0.46 15.58 -3.62
CA PHE A 53 -1.51 16.58 -3.53
C PHE A 53 -1.01 18.02 -3.60
N ASN A 54 0.23 18.28 -3.15
CA ASN A 54 0.82 19.62 -3.11
C ASN A 54 1.73 19.93 -4.31
N ASP A 55 1.95 19.00 -5.23
CA ASP A 55 2.77 19.23 -6.42
C ASP A 55 1.92 19.87 -7.53
N PRO A 56 2.21 21.14 -7.94
CA PRO A 56 1.44 21.83 -8.97
C PRO A 56 1.38 21.10 -10.31
N GLN A 57 2.40 20.30 -10.65
CA GLN A 57 2.41 19.52 -11.90
C GLN A 57 1.25 18.49 -11.91
N LEU A 58 0.87 17.99 -10.73
CA LEU A 58 -0.23 17.06 -10.54
C LEU A 58 -1.53 17.79 -10.18
N SER A 59 -1.51 18.63 -9.14
CA SER A 59 -2.71 19.25 -8.58
C SER A 59 -3.42 20.18 -9.56
N ASP A 60 -2.69 20.85 -10.44
CA ASP A 60 -3.26 21.83 -11.35
C ASP A 60 -3.74 21.17 -12.65
N SER A 61 -3.12 20.06 -13.06
CA SER A 61 -3.38 19.39 -14.33
C SER A 61 -4.37 18.24 -14.23
N TYR A 62 -4.58 17.67 -13.04
CA TYR A 62 -5.38 16.46 -12.85
C TYR A 62 -6.38 16.60 -11.70
N ASN A 63 -7.49 15.86 -11.79
CA ASN A 63 -8.32 15.57 -10.62
C ASN A 63 -7.63 14.49 -9.81
N LEU A 64 -7.20 14.80 -8.59
CA LEU A 64 -6.55 13.86 -7.69
C LEU A 64 -7.57 13.35 -6.68
N ILE A 65 -7.78 12.04 -6.65
CA ILE A 65 -8.56 11.35 -5.62
C ILE A 65 -7.67 10.29 -5.00
N ALA A 66 -7.79 10.07 -3.69
CA ALA A 66 -7.11 9.01 -2.97
C ALA A 66 -8.05 8.36 -1.96
N CYS A 67 -7.91 7.06 -1.72
CA CYS A 67 -8.67 6.32 -0.70
C CYS A 67 -7.71 5.54 0.20
N ASP A 68 -7.96 5.53 1.50
CA ASP A 68 -7.22 4.71 2.44
C ASP A 68 -7.54 3.22 2.23
N HIS A 69 -6.56 2.33 2.43
CA HIS A 69 -6.80 0.90 2.55
C HIS A 69 -7.64 0.58 3.81
N ARG A 70 -8.22 -0.63 3.90
CA ARG A 70 -9.07 -1.05 5.04
C ARG A 70 -8.43 -0.82 6.42
N SER A 71 -7.16 -1.19 6.57
CA SER A 71 -6.45 -1.14 7.87
C SER A 71 -5.44 0.00 7.99
N VAL A 72 -5.67 1.09 7.25
CA VAL A 72 -4.73 2.20 7.13
C VAL A 72 -5.44 3.52 7.37
N GLY A 73 -4.77 4.45 8.06
CA GLY A 73 -5.22 5.83 8.19
C GLY A 73 -6.54 6.02 8.92
N LYS A 74 -7.47 6.71 8.27
CA LYS A 74 -8.77 7.08 8.86
C LYS A 74 -9.90 6.15 8.46
N THR A 75 -9.67 5.19 7.55
CA THR A 75 -10.66 4.17 7.23
C THR A 75 -11.05 3.40 8.49
N ILE A 76 -12.37 3.23 8.64
CA ILE A 76 -13.00 2.46 9.70
C ILE A 76 -13.36 1.10 9.10
N SER A 77 -12.62 0.08 9.48
CA SER A 77 -12.84 -1.31 9.07
C SER A 77 -12.51 -2.24 10.23
N PRO A 78 -13.30 -3.28 10.49
CA PRO A 78 -12.83 -4.41 11.28
C PRO A 78 -11.69 -5.14 10.53
N PRO A 79 -10.82 -5.88 11.25
CA PRO A 79 -9.92 -6.85 10.64
C PRO A 79 -10.68 -7.85 9.77
N CYS A 80 -10.13 -8.25 8.63
CA CYS A 80 -10.83 -9.06 7.63
C CYS A 80 -10.03 -10.33 7.31
N GLU A 81 -10.53 -11.48 7.79
CA GLU A 81 -9.86 -12.79 7.66
C GLU A 81 -9.75 -13.29 6.21
N VAL A 82 -10.54 -12.73 5.30
CA VAL A 82 -10.52 -13.06 3.87
C VAL A 82 -9.82 -12.00 3.01
N ARG A 83 -9.28 -10.93 3.60
CA ARG A 83 -8.67 -9.83 2.84
C ARG A 83 -7.46 -10.29 2.04
N ASP A 84 -7.50 -10.11 0.74
CA ASP A 84 -6.34 -10.21 -0.13
C ASP A 84 -6.33 -9.03 -1.11
N SER A 85 -5.37 -9.00 -2.03
CA SER A 85 -5.30 -7.93 -3.01
C SER A 85 -6.47 -7.91 -4.00
N TRP A 86 -7.26 -8.99 -4.13
CA TRP A 86 -8.50 -9.00 -4.93
C TRP A 86 -9.63 -8.29 -4.18
N VAL A 87 -9.73 -8.48 -2.86
CA VAL A 87 -10.63 -7.71 -1.99
C VAL A 87 -10.28 -6.23 -2.01
N ASP A 88 -8.98 -5.87 -1.92
CA ASP A 88 -8.54 -4.47 -2.00
C ASP A 88 -8.89 -3.84 -3.36
N ALA A 89 -8.67 -4.57 -4.46
CA ALA A 89 -9.07 -4.12 -5.81
C ALA A 89 -10.58 -3.90 -5.93
N ALA A 90 -11.40 -4.81 -5.40
CA ALA A 90 -12.85 -4.68 -5.37
C ALA A 90 -13.30 -3.47 -4.55
N MET A 91 -12.70 -3.24 -3.37
CA MET A 91 -12.98 -2.07 -2.54
C MET A 91 -12.69 -0.77 -3.30
N PHE A 92 -11.51 -0.63 -3.91
CA PHE A 92 -11.19 0.55 -4.70
C PHE A 92 -12.12 0.73 -5.89
N MET A 93 -12.55 -0.37 -6.53
CA MET A 93 -13.52 -0.29 -7.61
C MET A 93 -14.87 0.25 -7.14
N LYS A 94 -15.34 -0.21 -5.97
CA LYS A 94 -16.54 0.32 -5.31
C LYS A 94 -16.41 1.79 -4.93
N CYS A 95 -15.23 2.24 -4.51
CA CYS A 95 -14.96 3.66 -4.29
C CYS A 95 -15.15 4.48 -5.58
N LEU A 96 -14.57 4.03 -6.70
CA LEU A 96 -14.77 4.70 -8.00
C LEU A 96 -16.25 4.75 -8.41
N ASP A 97 -16.99 3.65 -8.22
CA ASP A 97 -18.43 3.60 -8.53
C ASP A 97 -19.26 4.52 -7.64
N ARG A 98 -18.99 4.53 -6.33
CA ARG A 98 -19.71 5.39 -5.38
C ARG A 98 -19.47 6.88 -5.66
N LEU A 99 -18.24 7.21 -6.01
CA LEU A 99 -17.84 8.57 -6.41
C LEU A 99 -18.26 8.90 -7.86
N GLN A 100 -18.78 7.93 -8.61
CA GLN A 100 -19.17 8.07 -10.03
C GLN A 100 -18.02 8.61 -10.90
N LEU A 101 -16.80 8.14 -10.64
CA LEU A 101 -15.61 8.60 -11.34
C LEU A 101 -15.54 8.02 -12.76
N PRO A 102 -15.02 8.80 -13.74
CA PRO A 102 -14.68 8.27 -15.05
C PRO A 102 -13.55 7.24 -14.93
N PRO A 103 -13.18 6.54 -16.02
CA PRO A 103 -11.94 5.78 -16.05
C PRO A 103 -10.74 6.62 -15.58
N VAL A 104 -9.85 6.00 -14.80
CA VAL A 104 -8.78 6.71 -14.08
C VAL A 104 -7.39 6.23 -14.46
N HIS A 105 -6.40 7.10 -14.32
CA HIS A 105 -4.99 6.71 -14.26
C HIS A 105 -4.64 6.35 -12.81
N ILE A 106 -3.92 5.26 -12.59
CA ILE A 106 -3.55 4.83 -11.23
C ILE A 106 -2.11 5.24 -10.91
N PHE A 107 -1.92 5.83 -9.74
CA PHE A 107 -0.61 5.96 -9.08
C PHE A 107 -0.58 4.99 -7.89
N ALA A 108 0.20 3.93 -7.98
CA ALA A 108 0.20 2.82 -7.02
C ALA A 108 1.62 2.59 -6.46
N PRO A 109 1.92 3.15 -5.27
CA PRO A 109 3.19 2.92 -4.61
C PRO A 109 3.17 1.68 -3.71
N CYS A 110 4.26 0.92 -3.77
CA CYS A 110 4.55 -0.22 -2.91
C CYS A 110 3.54 -1.39 -3.06
N VAL A 111 3.85 -2.49 -2.37
CA VAL A 111 3.30 -3.82 -2.67
C VAL A 111 1.77 -3.91 -2.62
N LEU A 112 1.09 -3.44 -1.57
CA LEU A 112 -0.36 -3.59 -1.47
C LEU A 112 -1.08 -2.86 -2.60
N SER A 113 -0.64 -1.64 -2.88
CA SER A 113 -1.26 -0.78 -3.88
C SER A 113 -0.94 -1.25 -5.30
N ILE A 114 0.29 -1.68 -5.57
CA ILE A 114 0.65 -2.30 -6.85
C ILE A 114 -0.23 -3.53 -7.08
N HIS A 115 -0.32 -4.43 -6.10
CA HIS A 115 -1.09 -5.66 -6.24
C HIS A 115 -2.59 -5.41 -6.45
N ALA A 116 -3.17 -4.43 -5.77
CA ALA A 116 -4.56 -4.02 -5.99
C ALA A 116 -4.74 -3.41 -7.39
N ALA A 117 -3.84 -2.52 -7.82
CA ALA A 117 -3.91 -1.85 -9.12
C ALA A 117 -3.84 -2.83 -10.30
N LEU A 118 -2.94 -3.82 -10.23
CA LEU A 118 -2.82 -4.86 -11.26
C LEU A 118 -4.12 -5.67 -11.39
N ARG A 119 -4.74 -6.02 -10.26
CA ARG A 119 -6.01 -6.76 -10.22
C ARG A 119 -7.18 -5.93 -10.73
N MET A 120 -7.19 -4.62 -10.46
CA MET A 120 -8.16 -3.72 -11.06
C MET A 120 -8.03 -3.69 -12.59
N ALA A 121 -6.79 -3.61 -13.11
CA ALA A 121 -6.53 -3.61 -14.55
C ALA A 121 -6.95 -4.92 -15.24
N LEU A 122 -6.89 -6.05 -14.53
CA LEU A 122 -7.36 -7.35 -15.02
C LEU A 122 -8.88 -7.48 -15.01
N LEU A 123 -9.55 -7.10 -13.92
CA LEU A 123 -10.99 -7.32 -13.74
C LEU A 123 -11.87 -6.25 -14.38
N TRP A 124 -11.37 -5.00 -14.44
CA TRP A 124 -12.09 -3.84 -14.97
C TRP A 124 -11.21 -3.02 -15.92
N PRO A 125 -10.72 -3.63 -17.02
CA PRO A 125 -9.73 -2.99 -17.89
C PRO A 125 -10.21 -1.69 -18.53
N ASP A 126 -11.51 -1.51 -18.75
CA ASP A 126 -12.14 -0.30 -19.28
C ASP A 126 -12.24 0.84 -18.25
N ARG A 127 -12.01 0.55 -16.96
CA ARG A 127 -12.02 1.53 -15.87
C ARG A 127 -10.62 2.06 -15.55
N ILE A 128 -9.58 1.39 -16.05
CA ILE A 128 -8.18 1.73 -15.78
C ILE A 128 -7.51 2.19 -17.07
N LEU A 129 -7.11 3.45 -17.12
CA LEU A 129 -6.50 4.08 -18.30
C LEU A 129 -4.99 3.82 -18.40
N SER A 130 -4.29 3.83 -17.26
CA SER A 130 -2.85 3.52 -17.18
C SER A 130 -2.45 3.15 -15.76
N LEU A 131 -1.27 2.55 -15.60
CA LEU A 131 -0.69 2.16 -14.33
C LEU A 131 0.67 2.84 -14.12
N GLY A 132 0.81 3.60 -13.04
CA GLY A 132 2.09 4.04 -12.49
C GLY A 132 2.42 3.21 -11.26
N LEU A 133 3.35 2.26 -11.41
CA LEU A 133 3.77 1.34 -10.35
C LEU A 133 5.05 1.87 -9.73
N ILE A 134 4.98 2.25 -8.45
CA ILE A 134 6.08 2.97 -7.78
C ILE A 134 6.69 2.08 -6.71
N SER A 135 8.01 1.98 -6.67
CA SER A 135 8.77 1.17 -5.68
C SER A 135 8.43 -0.33 -5.73
N ILE A 136 9.04 -1.02 -6.69
CA ILE A 136 8.84 -2.46 -6.86
C ILE A 136 9.60 -3.20 -5.78
N GLN A 137 8.87 -3.84 -4.87
CA GLN A 137 9.42 -4.76 -3.88
C GLN A 137 9.64 -6.14 -4.50
N ARG A 138 10.42 -6.96 -3.80
CA ARG A 138 10.63 -8.37 -4.14
C ARG A 138 9.30 -9.12 -4.20
N GLU A 139 9.20 -10.05 -5.14
CA GLU A 139 8.04 -10.94 -5.24
C GLU A 139 8.00 -11.92 -4.06
N GLU A 140 9.17 -12.41 -3.64
CA GLU A 140 9.37 -13.30 -2.51
C GLU A 140 10.44 -12.72 -1.59
N GLU A 141 10.14 -12.67 -0.29
CA GLU A 141 11.11 -12.23 0.71
C GLU A 141 12.12 -13.34 0.97
N GLU A 142 13.40 -12.97 1.12
CA GLU A 142 14.39 -13.91 1.66
C GLU A 142 14.01 -14.29 3.11
N ASP A 143 14.30 -15.53 3.52
CA ASP A 143 13.86 -16.04 4.83
C ASP A 143 14.25 -15.12 6.00
N TRP A 144 15.46 -14.56 5.95
CA TRP A 144 15.93 -13.63 6.99
C TRP A 144 15.20 -12.29 6.96
N VAL A 145 14.75 -11.81 5.79
CA VAL A 145 13.94 -10.57 5.67
C VAL A 145 12.57 -10.83 6.29
N ALA A 146 11.98 -11.99 5.99
CA ALA A 146 10.71 -12.40 6.58
C ALA A 146 10.83 -12.57 8.11
N GLU A 147 11.94 -13.12 8.61
CA GLU A 147 12.25 -13.19 10.04
C GLU A 147 12.38 -11.80 10.68
N ALA A 148 13.18 -10.91 10.09
CA ALA A 148 13.37 -9.55 10.60
C ALA A 148 12.04 -8.78 10.68
N TRP A 149 11.17 -8.92 9.67
CA TRP A 149 9.83 -8.34 9.71
C TRP A 149 8.93 -8.97 10.77
N ARG A 150 8.99 -10.30 10.98
CA ARG A 150 8.23 -10.95 12.05
C ARG A 150 8.66 -10.43 13.42
N ASP A 151 9.97 -10.34 13.65
CA ASP A 151 10.54 -9.81 14.90
C ASP A 151 10.13 -8.34 15.11
N LEU A 152 10.13 -7.55 14.04
CA LEU A 152 9.70 -6.15 14.08
C LEU A 152 8.21 -6.01 14.41
N VAL A 153 7.36 -6.85 13.79
CA VAL A 153 5.92 -6.89 14.10
C VAL A 153 5.71 -7.30 15.55
N GLU A 154 6.44 -8.30 16.05
CA GLU A 154 6.38 -8.72 17.44
C GLU A 154 6.81 -7.60 18.40
N MET A 155 7.92 -6.93 18.10
CA MET A 155 8.44 -5.82 18.91
C MET A 155 7.46 -4.66 18.97
N LEU A 156 6.94 -4.21 17.82
CA LEU A 156 6.02 -3.08 17.75
C LEU A 156 4.68 -3.41 18.43
N THR A 157 4.15 -4.62 18.23
CA THR A 157 2.82 -4.99 18.77
C THR A 157 2.82 -5.35 20.25
N ASN A 158 3.98 -5.71 20.83
CA ASN A 158 4.11 -6.05 22.25
C ASN A 158 4.93 -5.04 23.05
N ALA A 159 5.21 -3.86 22.49
CA ALA A 159 5.93 -2.80 23.20
C ALA A 159 5.20 -2.41 24.52
N PRO A 160 5.86 -2.49 25.69
CA PRO A 160 5.24 -2.14 26.97
C PRO A 160 5.18 -0.64 27.24
N ASP A 161 5.99 0.15 26.53
CA ASP A 161 6.16 1.59 26.71
C ASP A 161 6.60 2.26 25.40
N VAL A 162 6.61 3.60 25.43
CA VAL A 162 7.01 4.43 24.27
C VAL A 162 8.45 4.14 23.87
N GLU A 163 9.31 3.82 24.82
CA GLU A 163 10.73 3.62 24.55
C GLU A 163 10.97 2.37 23.71
N THR A 164 10.35 1.26 24.09
CA THR A 164 10.42 0.02 23.34
C THR A 164 9.75 0.15 21.97
N GLN A 165 8.67 0.94 21.88
CA GLN A 165 8.01 1.21 20.60
C GLN A 165 8.90 2.02 19.65
N GLU A 166 9.52 3.09 20.15
CA GLU A 166 10.46 3.92 19.40
C GLU A 166 11.65 3.09 18.88
N ASP A 167 12.14 2.10 19.65
CA ASP A 167 13.21 1.20 19.19
C ASP A 167 12.78 0.34 17.99
N ALA A 168 11.54 -0.18 17.99
CA ALA A 168 10.96 -0.89 16.86
C ALA A 168 10.79 0.01 15.62
N ILE A 169 10.36 1.26 15.84
CA ILE A 169 10.19 2.27 14.80
C ILE A 169 11.54 2.65 14.18
N ASN A 170 12.58 2.78 14.98
CA ASN A 170 13.93 3.08 14.51
C ASN A 170 14.46 1.97 13.58
N GLU A 171 14.24 0.70 13.92
CA GLU A 171 14.60 -0.41 13.02
C GLU A 171 13.73 -0.39 11.75
N MET A 172 12.42 -0.12 11.88
CA MET A 172 11.51 -0.02 10.72
C MET A 172 11.90 1.12 9.76
N LEU A 173 12.45 2.22 10.29
CA LEU A 173 12.90 3.37 9.51
C LEU A 173 14.00 2.98 8.53
N GLY A 174 14.96 2.17 8.99
CA GLY A 174 16.05 1.66 8.15
C GLY A 174 15.56 0.79 6.99
N HIS A 175 14.54 -0.03 7.23
CA HIS A 175 13.91 -0.84 6.18
C HIS A 175 13.10 0.01 5.19
N THR A 176 12.40 1.03 5.68
CA THR A 176 11.41 1.79 4.90
C THR A 176 12.06 2.89 4.04
N PHE A 177 13.05 3.59 4.60
CA PHE A 177 13.64 4.79 3.99
C PHE A 177 15.15 4.70 3.76
N TYR A 178 15.80 3.63 4.22
CA TYR A 178 17.25 3.57 4.24
C TYR A 178 17.81 4.84 4.94
N GLU A 179 18.86 5.46 4.40
CA GLU A 179 19.40 6.74 4.89
C GLU A 179 18.70 7.98 4.30
N GLY A 180 17.60 7.79 3.56
CA GLY A 180 17.03 8.79 2.67
C GLY A 180 16.01 9.76 3.28
N LEU A 181 15.62 9.61 4.55
CA LEU A 181 14.57 10.42 5.17
C LEU A 181 15.15 11.60 5.97
N PRO A 182 14.87 12.87 5.61
CA PRO A 182 15.25 14.04 6.40
C PRO A 182 14.68 13.98 7.83
N LEU A 183 15.44 14.50 8.81
CA LEU A 183 15.12 14.38 10.24
C LEU A 183 13.71 14.86 10.61
N ASP A 184 13.24 15.96 10.03
CA ASP A 184 11.89 16.48 10.26
C ASP A 184 10.81 15.54 9.72
N GLN A 185 11.07 14.87 8.59
CA GLN A 185 10.18 13.84 8.06
C GLN A 185 10.27 12.52 8.85
N GLN A 186 11.42 12.22 9.47
CA GLN A 186 11.55 11.08 10.40
C GLN A 186 10.64 11.26 11.61
N ASP A 187 10.66 12.43 12.25
CA ASP A 187 9.77 12.75 13.37
C ASP A 187 8.29 12.62 12.98
N GLN A 188 7.91 13.17 11.82
CA GLN A 188 6.55 13.08 11.31
C GLN A 188 6.13 11.62 11.07
N TRP A 189 7.02 10.82 10.49
CA TRP A 189 6.73 9.42 10.19
C TRP A 189 6.65 8.57 11.46
N ALA A 190 7.59 8.74 12.39
CA ALA A 190 7.58 8.05 13.67
C ALA A 190 6.29 8.36 14.44
N GLN A 191 5.92 9.64 14.57
CA GLN A 191 4.67 10.05 15.18
C GLN A 191 3.44 9.41 14.50
N TYR A 192 3.46 9.32 13.17
CA TYR A 192 2.38 8.68 12.44
C TYR A 192 2.30 7.18 12.78
N VAL A 193 3.42 6.46 12.79
CA VAL A 193 3.45 5.03 13.16
C VAL A 193 2.99 4.82 14.60
N GLU A 194 3.49 5.63 15.54
CA GLU A 194 3.15 5.56 16.96
C GLU A 194 1.64 5.68 17.20
N THR A 195 1.00 6.57 16.45
CA THR A 195 -0.44 6.87 16.60
C THR A 195 -1.34 5.92 15.81
N GLN A 196 -0.88 5.42 14.66
CA GLN A 196 -1.69 4.53 13.80
C GLN A 196 -1.57 3.07 14.18
N TYR A 197 -0.38 2.63 14.61
CA TYR A 197 -0.07 1.23 14.88
C TYR A 197 0.50 1.01 16.30
N PRO A 198 -0.10 1.57 17.37
CA PRO A 198 0.29 1.22 18.73
C PRO A 198 -0.14 -0.21 19.08
N PRO A 199 0.44 -0.81 20.14
CA PRO A 199 0.00 -2.11 20.68
C PRO A 199 -1.52 -2.19 20.92
N ALA A 200 -2.15 -1.10 21.38
CA ALA A 200 -3.61 -1.00 21.55
C ALA A 200 -4.42 -1.17 20.24
N ARG A 201 -3.78 -1.09 19.08
CA ARG A 201 -4.38 -1.30 17.73
C ARG A 201 -3.74 -2.48 17.00
N MET A 202 -3.20 -3.45 17.72
CA MET A 202 -2.52 -4.63 17.17
C MET A 202 -3.29 -5.31 16.03
N ALA A 203 -4.61 -5.51 16.15
CA ALA A 203 -5.39 -6.19 15.11
C ALA A 203 -5.38 -5.44 13.76
N ARG A 204 -5.36 -4.09 13.80
CA ARG A 204 -5.25 -3.25 12.60
C ARG A 204 -3.89 -3.44 11.92
N PHE A 205 -2.81 -3.42 12.70
CA PHE A 205 -1.47 -3.62 12.15
C PHE A 205 -1.29 -5.03 11.61
N LEU A 206 -1.81 -6.06 12.29
CA LEU A 206 -1.78 -7.43 11.81
C LEU A 206 -2.58 -7.63 10.51
N ASP A 207 -3.75 -7.01 10.37
CA ASP A 207 -4.52 -7.11 9.11
C ASP A 207 -3.73 -6.54 7.93
N PHE A 208 -3.02 -5.42 8.15
CA PHE A 208 -2.11 -4.85 7.19
C PHE A 208 -0.93 -5.80 6.87
N THR A 209 -0.18 -6.26 7.87
CA THR A 209 1.04 -7.04 7.66
C THR A 209 0.76 -8.43 7.10
N LEU A 210 -0.29 -9.13 7.57
CA LEU A 210 -0.69 -10.43 7.03
C LEU A 210 -1.09 -10.32 5.55
N THR A 211 -1.68 -9.20 5.13
CA THR A 211 -1.99 -8.96 3.71
C THR A 211 -0.72 -8.79 2.88
N VAL A 212 0.30 -8.14 3.42
CA VAL A 212 1.62 -8.01 2.76
C VAL A 212 2.32 -9.37 2.65
N PHE A 213 2.44 -10.11 3.76
CA PHE A 213 3.24 -11.34 3.80
C PHE A 213 2.56 -12.55 3.15
N GLN A 214 1.23 -12.58 3.15
CA GLN A 214 0.48 -13.70 2.55
C GLN A 214 -0.01 -13.41 1.14
N ARG A 215 0.47 -12.32 0.52
CA ARG A 215 0.15 -11.92 -0.85
C ARG A 215 0.40 -13.05 -1.84
N THR A 216 -0.32 -13.00 -2.96
CA THR A 216 -0.11 -13.91 -4.07
C THR A 216 0.30 -13.08 -5.28
N ASN A 217 1.39 -13.46 -5.93
CA ASN A 217 1.83 -12.82 -7.16
C ASN A 217 0.93 -13.26 -8.32
N LEU A 218 0.77 -12.38 -9.31
CA LEU A 218 0.11 -12.77 -10.55
C LEU A 218 1.05 -13.65 -11.37
N THR A 219 0.51 -14.60 -12.13
CA THR A 219 1.34 -15.41 -13.03
C THR A 219 1.79 -14.59 -14.24
N PRO A 220 2.85 -14.99 -14.95
CA PRO A 220 3.25 -14.33 -16.19
C PRO A 220 2.13 -14.25 -17.24
N GLU A 221 1.26 -15.27 -17.31
CA GLU A 221 0.10 -15.28 -18.19
C GLU A 221 -0.93 -14.22 -17.80
N GLU A 222 -1.21 -14.08 -16.51
CA GLU A 222 -2.09 -13.02 -15.99
C GLU A 222 -1.47 -11.65 -16.25
N MET A 223 -0.18 -11.46 -15.99
CA MET A 223 0.52 -10.21 -16.28
C MET A 223 0.47 -9.84 -17.77
N ALA A 224 0.59 -10.83 -18.66
CA ALA A 224 0.47 -10.62 -20.11
C ALA A 224 -0.95 -10.20 -20.56
N MET A 225 -1.98 -10.38 -19.72
CA MET A 225 -3.34 -9.90 -20.02
C MET A 225 -3.49 -8.39 -19.82
N ILE A 226 -2.62 -7.74 -19.05
CA ILE A 226 -2.63 -6.29 -18.83
C ILE A 226 -2.23 -5.58 -20.12
N LYS A 227 -3.13 -4.73 -20.65
CA LYS A 227 -2.94 -4.01 -21.92
C LYS A 227 -2.79 -2.50 -21.74
N GLN A 228 -3.04 -1.99 -20.55
CA GLN A 228 -2.93 -0.57 -20.23
C GLN A 228 -1.47 -0.12 -20.41
N PRO A 229 -1.20 1.15 -20.76
CA PRO A 229 0.12 1.74 -20.62
C PRO A 229 0.61 1.60 -19.17
N VAL A 230 1.88 1.23 -19.01
CA VAL A 230 2.50 1.00 -17.70
C VAL A 230 3.79 1.79 -17.58
N ALA A 231 3.95 2.53 -16.49
CA ALA A 231 5.22 3.07 -16.05
C ALA A 231 5.61 2.42 -14.72
N ILE A 232 6.87 1.97 -14.64
CA ILE A 232 7.49 1.43 -13.44
C ILE A 232 8.55 2.44 -13.00
N ILE A 233 8.40 2.98 -11.79
CA ILE A 233 9.35 3.93 -11.21
C ILE A 233 9.83 3.34 -9.90
N SER A 234 11.03 2.77 -9.87
CA SER A 234 11.55 2.06 -8.70
C SER A 234 12.85 2.68 -8.19
N GLY A 235 13.09 2.50 -6.90
CA GLY A 235 14.40 2.74 -6.31
C GLY A 235 15.42 1.66 -6.70
N ASP A 236 16.56 1.70 -6.02
CA ASP A 236 17.60 0.67 -6.10
C ASP A 236 18.15 0.49 -4.69
N SER A 237 17.47 -0.35 -3.92
CA SER A 237 17.78 -0.64 -2.50
C SER A 237 17.59 -2.12 -2.23
N PHE A 238 17.97 -2.59 -1.04
CA PHE A 238 17.87 -4.02 -0.71
C PHE A 238 16.42 -4.53 -0.66
N VAL A 239 15.45 -3.67 -0.32
CA VAL A 239 14.00 -3.94 -0.27
C VAL A 239 13.30 -3.74 -1.62
N CYS A 240 13.84 -2.84 -2.46
CA CYS A 240 13.39 -2.64 -3.83
C CYS A 240 14.56 -2.83 -4.81
N PRO A 241 15.05 -4.07 -5.01
CA PRO A 241 16.18 -4.31 -5.89
C PRO A 241 15.81 -3.96 -7.34
N ARG A 242 16.76 -3.41 -8.08
CA ARG A 242 16.62 -3.18 -9.52
C ARG A 242 16.18 -4.43 -10.28
N ALA A 243 16.71 -5.60 -9.91
CA ALA A 243 16.43 -6.85 -10.61
C ALA A 243 14.93 -7.22 -10.57
N ASP A 244 14.23 -6.96 -9.47
CA ASP A 244 12.79 -7.20 -9.35
C ASP A 244 11.99 -6.24 -10.24
N ALA A 245 12.38 -4.96 -10.30
CA ALA A 245 11.76 -3.99 -11.19
C ALA A 245 11.97 -4.35 -12.68
N GLU A 246 13.16 -4.80 -13.06
CA GLU A 246 13.47 -5.32 -14.40
C GLU A 246 12.73 -6.61 -14.70
N ASN A 247 12.56 -7.50 -13.71
CA ASN A 247 11.78 -8.72 -13.86
C ASN A 247 10.31 -8.40 -14.12
N LEU A 248 9.72 -7.54 -13.30
CA LEU A 248 8.33 -7.10 -13.47
C LEU A 248 8.12 -6.42 -14.83
N HIS A 249 9.05 -5.55 -15.25
CA HIS A 249 9.02 -4.90 -16.56
C HIS A 249 8.90 -5.90 -17.72
N ARG A 250 9.67 -6.99 -17.67
CA ARG A 250 9.64 -8.05 -18.71
C ARG A 250 8.31 -8.81 -18.76
N GLN A 251 7.53 -8.82 -17.68
CA GLN A 251 6.23 -9.51 -17.64
C GLN A 251 5.12 -8.73 -18.37
N PHE A 252 5.26 -7.42 -18.55
CA PHE A 252 4.30 -6.57 -19.26
C PHE A 252 4.43 -6.63 -20.79
N VAL A 253 4.48 -7.85 -21.35
CA VAL A 253 4.72 -8.10 -22.77
C VAL A 253 3.67 -7.50 -23.72
N ASN A 254 2.50 -7.14 -23.20
CA ASN A 254 1.38 -6.60 -23.97
C ASN A 254 0.90 -5.21 -23.51
N ALA A 255 1.65 -4.52 -22.63
CA ALA A 255 1.31 -3.16 -22.24
C ALA A 255 1.29 -2.23 -23.48
N ALA A 256 0.25 -1.41 -23.62
CA ALA A 256 0.11 -0.51 -24.75
C ALA A 256 1.28 0.49 -24.81
N GLY A 257 1.95 0.55 -25.95
CA GLY A 257 3.15 1.38 -26.14
C GLY A 257 4.42 0.81 -25.50
N GLY A 258 4.36 -0.39 -24.91
CA GLY A 258 5.44 -0.97 -24.10
C GLY A 258 5.49 -0.38 -22.69
N ALA A 259 5.85 -1.21 -21.71
CA ALA A 259 6.07 -0.72 -20.35
C ALA A 259 7.33 0.16 -20.29
N GLN A 260 7.27 1.26 -19.54
CA GLN A 260 8.40 2.14 -19.26
C GLN A 260 9.03 1.78 -17.92
N LEU A 261 10.36 1.76 -17.83
CA LEU A 261 11.08 1.48 -16.60
C LEU A 261 12.03 2.64 -16.28
N HIS A 262 11.89 3.17 -15.07
CA HIS A 262 12.74 4.21 -14.50
C HIS A 262 13.30 3.73 -13.17
N ILE A 263 14.63 3.68 -13.08
CA ILE A 263 15.34 3.32 -11.85
C ILE A 263 15.97 4.58 -11.26
N ILE A 264 15.66 4.87 -10.00
CA ILE A 264 16.23 5.98 -9.24
C ILE A 264 17.32 5.42 -8.31
N PRO A 265 18.61 5.73 -8.59
CA PRO A 265 19.71 5.21 -7.80
C PRO A 265 19.55 5.53 -6.31
N ASN A 266 19.83 4.55 -5.45
CA ASN A 266 19.71 4.66 -3.99
C ASN A 266 18.32 5.07 -3.50
N GLY A 267 17.29 4.89 -4.33
CA GLY A 267 15.92 5.19 -3.98
C GLY A 267 15.38 4.22 -2.91
N PRO A 268 14.76 4.70 -1.82
CA PRO A 268 14.17 3.83 -0.80
C PRO A 268 12.85 3.20 -1.23
N GLU A 269 12.30 2.33 -0.38
CA GLU A 269 10.99 1.71 -0.59
C GLU A 269 9.86 2.74 -0.71
N GLN A 270 9.85 3.77 0.14
CA GLN A 270 8.81 4.81 0.10
C GLN A 270 9.19 5.98 -0.81
N LEU A 271 9.79 5.71 -1.99
CA LEU A 271 10.35 6.69 -2.93
C LEU A 271 9.48 7.95 -3.19
N TYR A 272 8.16 7.82 -3.12
CA TYR A 272 7.20 8.90 -3.37
C TYR A 272 7.00 9.87 -2.19
N PHE A 273 7.61 9.61 -1.02
CA PHE A 273 7.42 10.38 0.21
C PHE A 273 8.62 11.28 0.62
N PRO A 274 9.88 10.80 0.68
CA PRO A 274 10.98 11.65 1.11
C PRO A 274 11.23 12.82 0.16
N ARG A 275 11.51 13.99 0.74
CA ARG A 275 11.76 15.25 0.01
C ARG A 275 12.81 15.13 -1.11
N PRO A 276 13.91 14.36 -0.95
CA PRO A 276 14.89 14.21 -2.03
C PRO A 276 14.39 13.45 -3.26
N PHE A 277 13.36 12.61 -3.13
CA PHE A 277 12.96 11.66 -4.17
C PHE A 277 11.59 11.97 -4.79
N TYR A 278 10.60 12.42 -4.02
CA TYR A 278 9.25 12.63 -4.54
C TYR A 278 9.17 13.55 -5.77
N PRO A 279 9.98 14.64 -5.91
CA PRO A 279 9.87 15.50 -7.08
C PRO A 279 10.23 14.76 -8.37
N LEU A 280 11.20 13.84 -8.32
CA LEU A 280 11.59 13.02 -9.46
C LEU A 280 10.47 12.04 -9.82
N VAL A 281 9.89 11.38 -8.82
CA VAL A 281 8.77 10.43 -9.01
C VAL A 281 7.59 11.12 -9.68
N ASN A 282 7.18 12.27 -9.15
CA ASN A 282 6.05 13.02 -9.69
C ASN A 282 6.35 13.49 -11.12
N SER A 283 7.55 14.00 -11.38
CA SER A 283 7.95 14.46 -12.72
C SER A 283 7.96 13.32 -13.75
N MET A 284 8.51 12.15 -13.39
CA MET A 284 8.50 10.97 -14.25
C MET A 284 7.07 10.50 -14.53
N TYR A 285 6.22 10.46 -13.51
CA TYR A 285 4.82 10.07 -13.66
C TYR A 285 4.01 11.05 -14.51
N VAL A 286 4.18 12.36 -14.30
CA VAL A 286 3.53 13.40 -15.13
C VAL A 286 4.02 13.34 -16.57
N THR A 287 5.32 13.10 -16.79
CA THR A 287 5.90 12.94 -18.13
C THR A 287 5.28 11.73 -18.83
N PHE A 288 5.15 10.61 -18.12
CA PHE A 288 4.46 9.43 -18.62
C PHE A 288 3.02 9.74 -19.01
N LEU A 289 2.22 10.33 -18.12
CA LEU A 289 0.81 10.67 -18.39
C LEU A 289 0.64 11.63 -19.57
N SER A 290 1.50 12.65 -19.66
CA SER A 290 1.46 13.65 -20.73
C SER A 290 1.84 13.08 -22.09
N GLY A 291 2.59 11.97 -22.12
CA GLY A 291 2.96 11.25 -23.34
C GLY A 291 1.91 10.23 -23.79
N LEU A 292 0.85 9.98 -23.02
CA LEU A 292 -0.19 9.03 -23.38
C LEU A 292 -1.10 9.58 -24.50
N PRO A 293 -1.60 8.71 -25.39
CA PRO A 293 -2.63 9.13 -26.32
C PRO A 293 -3.93 9.52 -25.57
N PRO A 294 -4.83 10.28 -26.21
CA PRO A 294 -6.15 10.52 -25.65
C PRO A 294 -6.83 9.20 -25.25
N PRO A 295 -7.55 9.17 -24.11
CA PRO A 295 -8.20 7.96 -23.66
C PRO A 295 -9.20 7.46 -24.71
N PRO A 296 -9.34 6.13 -24.88
CA PRO A 296 -10.33 5.58 -25.78
C PRO A 296 -11.74 6.03 -25.35
N ALA A 297 -12.66 6.08 -26.31
CA ALA A 297 -14.05 6.35 -26.00
C ALA A 297 -14.55 5.31 -24.96
N PRO A 298 -15.20 5.74 -23.87
CA PRO A 298 -15.65 4.82 -22.84
C PRO A 298 -16.65 3.81 -23.44
N PRO A 299 -16.66 2.56 -22.96
CA PRO A 299 -17.66 1.61 -23.41
C PRO A 299 -19.07 2.11 -23.08
N LYS A 300 -20.05 1.75 -23.91
CA LYS A 300 -21.46 2.12 -23.69
C LYS A 300 -21.98 1.66 -22.32
N VAL A 301 -21.48 0.51 -21.86
CA VAL A 301 -21.79 -0.05 -20.55
C VAL A 301 -20.46 -0.29 -19.85
N PRO A 302 -20.12 0.49 -18.82
CA PRO A 302 -18.93 0.27 -18.01
C PRO A 302 -18.97 -1.11 -17.34
N SER A 303 -17.79 -1.70 -17.12
CA SER A 303 -17.72 -2.93 -16.33
C SER A 303 -18.25 -2.70 -14.92
N SER A 304 -19.00 -3.68 -14.44
CA SER A 304 -19.65 -3.72 -13.12
C SER A 304 -18.91 -4.64 -12.16
N MET A 305 -19.24 -4.59 -10.87
CA MET A 305 -18.73 -5.56 -9.90
C MET A 305 -19.05 -7.02 -10.32
N SER A 306 -20.25 -7.29 -10.85
CA SER A 306 -20.61 -8.64 -11.30
C SER A 306 -19.81 -9.09 -12.52
N SER A 307 -19.38 -8.18 -13.42
CA SER A 307 -18.43 -8.56 -14.48
C SER A 307 -17.04 -8.84 -13.94
N GLY A 308 -16.63 -8.16 -12.86
CA GLY A 308 -15.39 -8.44 -12.14
C GLY A 308 -15.36 -9.88 -11.60
N LEU A 309 -16.40 -10.34 -10.91
CA LEU A 309 -16.50 -11.74 -10.45
C LEU A 309 -16.46 -12.76 -11.60
N ARG A 310 -17.10 -12.45 -12.74
CA ARG A 310 -16.98 -13.30 -13.95
C ARG A 310 -15.57 -13.30 -14.53
N GLY A 311 -14.87 -12.16 -14.48
CA GLY A 311 -13.45 -12.07 -14.83
C GLY A 311 -12.60 -12.96 -13.94
N LEU A 312 -12.78 -12.83 -12.63
CA LEU A 312 -12.05 -13.59 -11.62
C LEU A 312 -12.32 -15.10 -11.71
N ALA A 313 -13.58 -15.50 -11.93
CA ALA A 313 -13.96 -16.90 -12.16
C ALA A 313 -13.19 -17.55 -13.31
N ARG A 314 -12.95 -16.79 -14.39
CA ARG A 314 -12.16 -17.27 -15.54
C ARG A 314 -10.68 -17.35 -15.21
N LEU A 315 -10.12 -16.35 -14.52
CA LEU A 315 -8.70 -16.34 -14.13
C LEU A 315 -8.37 -17.50 -13.19
N MET A 316 -9.24 -17.75 -12.20
CA MET A 316 -9.06 -18.80 -11.21
C MET A 316 -9.54 -20.18 -11.67
N ASN A 317 -10.12 -20.28 -12.87
CA ASN A 317 -10.77 -21.48 -13.39
C ASN A 317 -11.79 -22.10 -12.41
N ASP A 318 -12.59 -21.25 -11.75
CA ASP A 318 -13.65 -21.66 -10.81
C ASP A 318 -14.96 -20.91 -11.12
N PRO A 319 -15.95 -21.56 -11.78
CA PRO A 319 -17.20 -20.91 -12.16
C PRO A 319 -18.04 -20.44 -10.96
N ARG A 320 -17.86 -21.04 -9.78
CA ARG A 320 -18.62 -20.66 -8.57
C ARG A 320 -18.31 -19.24 -8.11
N ILE A 321 -17.15 -18.69 -8.48
CA ILE A 321 -16.79 -17.30 -8.18
C ILE A 321 -17.78 -16.33 -8.83
N ALA A 322 -18.27 -16.64 -10.03
CA ALA A 322 -19.20 -15.79 -10.75
C ALA A 322 -20.59 -15.70 -10.07
N GLU A 323 -20.91 -16.66 -9.21
CA GLU A 323 -22.19 -16.76 -8.49
C GLU A 323 -22.17 -16.05 -7.13
N ARG A 324 -21.01 -15.57 -6.69
CA ARG A 324 -20.84 -14.87 -5.40
C ARG A 324 -21.54 -13.50 -5.41
N ASP A 325 -21.75 -12.93 -4.23
CA ASP A 325 -22.43 -11.66 -4.06
C ASP A 325 -21.54 -10.49 -4.50
N SER A 326 -21.78 -9.99 -5.72
CA SER A 326 -21.02 -8.86 -6.27
C SER A 326 -21.16 -7.55 -5.51
N SER A 327 -22.09 -7.45 -4.56
CA SER A 327 -22.17 -6.28 -3.67
C SER A 327 -21.09 -6.30 -2.59
N LYS A 328 -20.56 -7.46 -2.21
CA LYS A 328 -19.55 -7.60 -1.15
C LYS A 328 -18.14 -7.63 -1.74
N GLY A 329 -17.25 -6.78 -1.26
CA GLY A 329 -15.85 -6.80 -1.65
C GLY A 329 -15.15 -8.09 -1.21
N GLU A 330 -15.54 -8.64 -0.07
CA GLU A 330 -14.96 -9.86 0.50
C GLU A 330 -15.19 -11.11 -0.35
N ASP A 331 -16.26 -11.12 -1.16
CA ASP A 331 -16.58 -12.22 -2.07
C ASP A 331 -15.61 -12.32 -3.27
N PHE A 332 -14.75 -11.32 -3.47
CA PHE A 332 -13.64 -11.38 -4.41
C PHE A 332 -12.41 -12.12 -3.87
N SER A 333 -12.41 -12.50 -2.60
CA SER A 333 -11.27 -13.20 -2.00
C SER A 333 -10.95 -14.51 -2.72
N CYS A 334 -9.67 -14.67 -3.04
CA CYS A 334 -9.05 -15.91 -3.49
C CYS A 334 -8.11 -16.51 -2.44
N LEU A 335 -8.12 -15.97 -1.21
CA LEU A 335 -7.29 -16.48 -0.12
C LEU A 335 -7.64 -17.94 0.18
N ALA A 336 -6.64 -18.80 0.31
CA ALA A 336 -6.82 -20.21 0.62
C ALA A 336 -7.50 -20.41 1.99
N PRO A 337 -8.36 -21.44 2.17
CA PRO A 337 -9.07 -21.68 3.43
C PRO A 337 -8.15 -21.77 4.65
N GLU A 338 -6.97 -22.39 4.50
CA GLU A 338 -6.00 -22.56 5.58
C GLU A 338 -5.47 -21.22 6.10
N LYS A 339 -5.18 -20.29 5.18
CA LYS A 339 -4.75 -18.92 5.53
C LYS A 339 -5.87 -18.14 6.21
N ARG A 340 -7.15 -18.39 5.86
CA ARG A 340 -8.29 -17.73 6.52
C ARG A 340 -8.39 -18.15 7.99
N GLU A 341 -8.29 -19.45 8.27
CA GLU A 341 -8.33 -19.97 9.64
C GLU A 341 -7.11 -19.52 10.47
N GLU A 342 -5.94 -19.46 9.84
CA GLU A 342 -4.73 -18.88 10.44
C GLU A 342 -4.97 -17.41 10.85
N ARG A 343 -5.48 -16.57 9.94
CA ARG A 343 -5.78 -15.16 10.23
C ARG A 343 -6.82 -14.97 11.32
N LYS A 344 -7.88 -15.78 11.29
CA LYS A 344 -8.90 -15.80 12.35
C LYS A 344 -8.29 -16.08 13.72
N THR A 345 -7.31 -16.98 13.78
CA THR A 345 -6.56 -17.26 15.02
C THR A 345 -5.74 -16.04 15.45
N TYR A 346 -5.00 -15.42 14.53
CA TYR A 346 -4.24 -14.19 14.83
C TYR A 346 -5.14 -13.05 15.32
N PHE A 347 -6.27 -12.79 14.66
CA PHE A 347 -7.18 -11.72 15.05
C PHE A 347 -7.88 -11.99 16.38
N SER A 348 -8.23 -13.25 16.67
CA SER A 348 -8.79 -13.62 17.97
C SER A 348 -7.79 -13.35 19.10
N HIS A 349 -6.51 -13.71 18.89
CA HIS A 349 -5.44 -13.44 19.84
C HIS A 349 -5.18 -11.94 20.01
N ALA A 350 -5.12 -11.19 18.91
CA ALA A 350 -4.92 -9.75 18.91
C ALA A 350 -6.05 -9.01 19.63
N ALA A 351 -7.31 -9.42 19.42
CA ALA A 351 -8.47 -8.83 20.09
C ALA A 351 -8.44 -9.00 21.61
N VAL A 352 -7.80 -10.07 22.12
CA VAL A 352 -7.56 -10.26 23.55
C VAL A 352 -6.38 -9.40 24.01
N LYS A 353 -5.23 -9.48 23.33
CA LYS A 353 -3.99 -8.81 23.75
C LYS A 353 -4.08 -7.28 23.72
N GLN A 354 -4.75 -6.70 22.73
CA GLN A 354 -4.83 -5.25 22.58
C GLN A 354 -5.64 -4.58 23.71
N LYS A 355 -6.48 -5.36 24.44
CA LYS A 355 -7.22 -4.85 25.60
C LYS A 355 -6.26 -4.57 26.75
N GLY A 356 -6.02 -3.29 27.02
CA GLY A 356 -5.09 -2.85 28.07
C GLY A 356 -3.63 -2.86 27.63
N ALA A 357 -3.36 -3.05 26.33
CA ALA A 357 -2.04 -2.83 25.78
C ALA A 357 -1.67 -1.34 25.80
N PHE A 358 -0.37 -1.07 25.68
CA PHE A 358 0.17 0.28 25.66
C PHE A 358 -0.39 1.11 24.48
N ASP A 359 -0.72 2.37 24.77
CA ASP A 359 -1.07 3.39 23.78
C ASP A 359 -0.22 4.64 24.10
N PRO A 360 0.66 5.08 23.19
CA PRO A 360 1.55 6.22 23.42
C PRO A 360 0.81 7.56 23.41
N VAL A 361 -0.44 7.58 22.94
CA VAL A 361 -1.22 8.81 22.82
C VAL A 361 -1.84 9.15 24.18
N GLY A 362 -1.44 10.30 24.74
CA GLY A 362 -2.00 10.77 26.00
C GLY A 362 -3.51 11.09 25.91
N PRO A 363 -4.19 11.36 27.04
CA PRO A 363 -5.62 11.69 27.06
C PRO A 363 -6.02 12.87 26.14
N ASN A 364 -5.06 13.75 25.83
CA ASN A 364 -5.24 14.92 24.98
C ASN A 364 -4.95 14.66 23.50
N GLY A 365 -4.58 13.44 23.10
CA GLY A 365 -4.21 13.13 21.72
C GLY A 365 -2.75 13.46 21.36
N GLU A 366 -1.93 13.85 22.33
CA GLU A 366 -0.55 14.31 22.11
C GLU A 366 0.47 13.23 22.51
N MET A 367 1.57 13.18 21.76
CA MET A 367 2.73 12.36 22.08
C MET A 367 3.54 13.01 23.22
N PRO A 368 4.19 12.22 24.09
CA PRO A 368 4.96 12.76 25.22
C PRO A 368 6.22 13.53 24.80
N ARG A 369 6.78 13.22 23.62
CA ARG A 369 7.98 13.86 23.06
C ARG A 369 8.09 13.62 21.56
N LYS A 370 9.09 14.22 20.91
CA LYS A 370 9.48 13.88 19.54
C LYS A 370 10.45 12.70 19.51
N PHE A 371 10.34 11.89 18.47
CA PHE A 371 11.21 10.74 18.22
C PHE A 371 12.72 11.12 18.20
N SER A 372 13.07 12.19 17.48
CA SER A 372 14.45 12.66 17.35
C SER A 372 15.12 13.08 18.66
N GLU A 373 14.34 13.48 19.68
CA GLU A 373 14.88 13.92 20.98
C GLU A 373 15.62 12.80 21.72
N ARG A 374 15.26 11.53 21.48
CA ARG A 374 15.96 10.35 22.02
C ARG A 374 17.07 9.86 21.09
N HIS A 375 16.74 9.64 19.82
CA HIS A 375 17.60 8.90 18.90
C HIS A 375 18.76 9.72 18.32
N MET A 376 18.78 11.05 18.51
CA MET A 376 19.91 11.88 18.08
C MET A 376 21.26 11.43 18.65
N ARG A 377 21.31 10.80 19.83
CA ARG A 377 22.59 10.32 20.42
C ARG A 377 23.09 9.01 19.79
N ASP A 378 22.18 8.17 19.31
CA ASP A 378 22.51 6.86 18.74
C ASP A 378 22.71 6.92 17.22
N MET A 379 22.07 7.88 16.53
CA MET A 379 22.24 8.10 15.09
C MET A 379 23.67 8.47 14.67
N PHE A 380 24.45 9.18 15.51
CA PHE A 380 25.85 9.51 15.21
C PHE A 380 26.83 8.35 15.48
N ARG A 381 26.37 7.20 15.99
CA ARG A 381 27.23 6.05 16.31
C ARG A 381 27.28 4.97 15.26
N ARG A 382 26.39 4.95 14.25
CA ARG A 382 26.53 4.05 13.10
C ARG A 382 27.48 4.73 12.10
N PRO A 383 28.73 4.24 11.92
CA PRO A 383 29.57 4.78 10.86
C PRO A 383 28.85 4.53 9.54
N SER A 384 28.93 5.51 8.64
CA SER A 384 28.63 5.42 7.19
C SER A 384 29.61 4.42 6.51
N ALA A 385 29.79 3.23 7.07
CA ALA A 385 30.37 2.14 6.35
C ALA A 385 29.36 1.75 5.29
N ALA A 386 29.73 1.89 4.02
CA ALA A 386 29.08 1.17 2.93
C ALA A 386 28.75 -0.22 3.47
N LEU A 387 27.47 -0.54 3.52
CA LEU A 387 26.95 -1.82 4.01
C LEU A 387 27.61 -2.93 3.19
N ASP A 388 28.75 -3.38 3.67
CA ASP A 388 29.37 -4.59 3.22
C ASP A 388 28.37 -5.70 3.55
N SER A 389 28.13 -6.56 2.57
CA SER A 389 27.27 -7.75 2.59
C SER A 389 27.47 -8.70 3.78
N SER A 390 28.40 -8.41 4.70
CA SER A 390 28.79 -9.22 5.85
C SER A 390 27.84 -9.14 7.06
N TRP A 391 26.85 -8.24 7.09
CA TRP A 391 25.86 -8.20 8.17
C TRP A 391 24.93 -9.43 8.21
N ALA A 392 24.80 -10.16 7.09
CA ALA A 392 24.05 -11.40 6.99
C ALA A 392 24.66 -12.59 7.78
N ALA A 393 25.89 -12.47 8.29
CA ALA A 393 26.59 -13.58 8.97
C ALA A 393 26.28 -13.72 10.47
N GLY A 394 25.45 -12.85 11.06
CA GLY A 394 25.33 -12.72 12.53
C GLY A 394 24.10 -13.34 13.19
N VAL A 395 23.06 -13.74 12.46
CA VAL A 395 21.79 -14.14 13.06
C VAL A 395 21.82 -15.62 13.46
N LYS A 396 21.96 -15.90 14.77
CA LYS A 396 21.77 -17.24 15.32
C LYS A 396 20.27 -17.54 15.42
N VAL A 397 19.81 -18.45 14.58
CA VAL A 397 18.46 -19.04 14.57
C VAL A 397 18.10 -19.59 15.95
N ARG A 398 17.08 -19.03 16.59
CA ARG A 398 16.37 -19.66 17.71
C ARG A 398 14.99 -20.08 17.23
N THR A 399 14.81 -21.39 17.04
CA THR A 399 13.53 -21.99 16.69
C THR A 399 12.57 -21.91 17.88
N LEU A 400 11.50 -21.13 17.77
CA LEU A 400 10.46 -20.99 18.81
C LEU A 400 9.22 -21.83 18.41
N LEU A 401 9.30 -23.13 18.64
CA LEU A 401 8.16 -24.07 18.58
C LEU A 401 7.40 -24.16 19.92
N GLY A 402 7.44 -23.11 20.74
CA GLY A 402 7.16 -23.19 22.18
C GLY A 402 5.93 -22.45 22.70
N MET A 403 5.04 -21.87 21.87
CA MET A 403 3.91 -21.05 22.36
C MET A 403 2.54 -21.51 21.88
N ILE A 404 2.37 -22.81 21.66
CA ILE A 404 1.05 -23.46 21.67
C ILE A 404 1.11 -24.60 22.70
N LYS A 405 0.99 -24.24 23.98
CA LYS A 405 0.50 -25.12 25.05
C LYS A 405 -0.19 -24.29 26.12
#